data_AF-A0A917NF22-F1
#
_entry.id   AF-A0A917NF22-F1
#
_cell.length_a   1.000
_cell.length_b   1.000
_cell.length_c   1.000
_cell.angle_alpha   90.00
_cell.angle_beta   90.00
_cell.angle_gamma   90.00
#
_symmetry.space_group_name_H-M   'P 1'
#
loop_
_entity.id
_entity.type
_entity.pdbx_description
1 polymer ?
#
loop_
_entity_poly.entity_id
_entity_poly.type
_entity_poly.pdbx_seq_one_letter_code
_entity_poly.pdbx_strand_id
1 'polypeptide(L)'
;MSDTTSTVHDLTSQSRVGRRERVITATGATGASRAFAWLLIVTGALGSLASFVITVDKFELLVNPRFSPSCNLSPVLSCSNVMLSDQASVFGFPNPLIGLLAYPVVVAAGFALLAGARFRR
;
A
#
# COMPACT_ATOMS: atom_id res chain seq x y z
N MET A 1 1.00 -41.46 -56.67
CA MET A 1 1.40 -40.04 -56.84
C MET A 1 0.19 -39.10 -56.66
N SER A 2 -0.70 -39.33 -55.68
CA SER A 2 -1.91 -38.47 -55.50
C SER A 2 -2.23 -38.06 -54.05
N ASP A 3 -1.37 -38.33 -53.07
CA ASP A 3 -1.68 -38.08 -51.64
C ASP A 3 -1.18 -36.73 -51.09
N THR A 4 -0.60 -35.85 -51.91
CA THR A 4 0.03 -34.62 -51.40
C THR A 4 -0.94 -33.43 -51.28
N THR A 5 -2.14 -33.49 -51.87
CA THR A 5 -3.02 -32.30 -51.95
C THR A 5 -3.87 -32.09 -50.70
N SER A 6 -4.22 -33.15 -49.97
CA SER A 6 -5.09 -33.07 -48.79
C SER A 6 -4.38 -32.48 -47.56
N THR A 7 -3.06 -32.64 -47.45
CA THR A 7 -2.27 -32.13 -46.32
C THR A 7 -2.05 -30.62 -46.37
N VAL A 8 -2.08 -30.00 -47.56
CA VAL A 8 -1.83 -28.55 -47.72
C VAL A 8 -3.05 -27.71 -47.31
N HIS A 9 -4.27 -28.21 -47.53
CA HIS A 9 -5.49 -27.52 -47.10
C HIS A 9 -5.69 -27.52 -45.58
N ASP A 10 -5.25 -28.58 -44.89
CA ASP A 10 -5.39 -28.70 -43.43
C ASP A 10 -4.43 -27.80 -42.65
N LEU A 11 -3.20 -27.61 -43.16
CA LEU A 11 -2.20 -26.73 -42.56
C LEU A 11 -2.61 -25.25 -42.58
N THR A 12 -3.36 -24.84 -43.60
CA THR A 12 -3.85 -23.45 -43.75
C THR A 12 -4.96 -23.14 -42.73
N SER A 13 -5.73 -24.15 -42.32
CA SER A 13 -6.75 -24.04 -41.28
C SER A 13 -6.12 -23.98 -39.87
N GLN A 14 -5.13 -24.84 -39.59
CA GLN A 14 -4.48 -24.89 -38.27
C GLN A 14 -3.71 -23.61 -37.91
N SER A 15 -3.12 -22.93 -38.90
CA SER A 15 -2.35 -21.69 -38.66
C SER A 15 -3.20 -20.52 -38.15
N ARG A 16 -4.51 -20.48 -38.44
CA ARG A 16 -5.43 -19.46 -37.90
C ARG A 16 -5.82 -19.69 -36.44
N VAL A 17 -5.72 -20.93 -35.95
CA VAL A 17 -6.13 -21.30 -34.58
C VAL A 17 -5.00 -21.05 -33.56
N GLY A 18 -3.74 -21.01 -34.02
CA GLY A 18 -2.55 -20.81 -33.18
C GLY A 18 -2.27 -19.37 -32.74
N ARG A 19 -2.86 -18.36 -33.40
CA ARG A 19 -2.83 -16.97 -32.92
C ARG A 19 -4.04 -16.72 -32.01
N ARG A 20 -4.14 -17.51 -30.94
CA ARG A 20 -4.85 -17.10 -29.74
C ARG A 20 -4.00 -15.98 -29.14
N GLU A 21 -4.18 -14.80 -29.73
CA GLU A 21 -3.80 -13.53 -29.16
C GLU A 21 -4.21 -13.61 -27.70
N ARG A 22 -3.20 -13.73 -26.82
CA ARG A 22 -3.40 -13.53 -25.40
C ARG A 22 -3.68 -12.05 -25.32
N VAL A 23 -4.93 -11.67 -25.63
CA VAL A 23 -5.50 -10.39 -25.31
C VAL A 23 -5.34 -10.36 -23.81
N ILE A 24 -4.25 -9.74 -23.37
CA ILE A 24 -4.19 -9.18 -22.04
C ILE A 24 -5.25 -8.10 -22.14
N THR A 25 -6.50 -8.50 -21.94
CA THR A 25 -7.53 -7.59 -21.53
C THR A 25 -7.00 -7.12 -20.19
N ALA A 26 -6.20 -6.05 -20.23
CA ALA A 26 -6.18 -5.11 -19.15
C ALA A 26 -7.63 -4.63 -19.09
N THR A 27 -8.48 -5.44 -18.45
CA THR A 27 -9.73 -5.00 -17.87
C THR A 27 -9.24 -3.97 -16.88
N GLY A 28 -9.15 -2.74 -17.38
CA GLY A 28 -8.90 -1.57 -16.59
C GLY A 28 -10.00 -1.59 -15.56
N ALA A 29 -9.68 -2.14 -14.39
CA ALA A 29 -10.39 -1.81 -13.19
C ALA A 29 -10.04 -0.34 -12.95
N THR A 30 -10.78 0.55 -13.61
CA THR A 30 -10.85 1.97 -13.28
C THR A 30 -11.54 2.19 -11.93
N GLY A 31 -11.89 1.11 -11.20
CA GLY A 31 -12.14 1.07 -9.76
C GLY A 31 -11.02 0.31 -9.02
N ALA A 32 -10.72 0.74 -7.80
CA ALA A 32 -9.69 0.13 -6.96
C ALA A 32 -9.84 -1.39 -6.87
N SER A 33 -8.77 -2.13 -7.21
CA SER A 33 -8.75 -3.58 -7.11
C SER A 33 -8.84 -4.04 -5.65
N ARG A 34 -9.30 -5.28 -5.42
CA ARG A 34 -9.29 -5.88 -4.07
C ARG A 34 -7.87 -5.90 -3.48
N ALA A 35 -6.84 -6.07 -4.32
CA ALA A 35 -5.45 -5.99 -3.90
C ALA A 35 -5.09 -4.59 -3.39
N PHE A 36 -5.53 -3.53 -4.07
CA PHE A 36 -5.33 -2.16 -3.60
C PHE A 36 -6.07 -1.89 -2.28
N ALA A 37 -7.30 -2.37 -2.14
CA ALA A 37 -8.04 -2.23 -0.88
C ALA A 37 -7.32 -2.89 0.31
N TRP A 38 -6.81 -4.11 0.13
CA TRP A 38 -5.99 -4.77 1.15
C TRP A 38 -4.68 -4.04 1.45
N LEU A 39 -4.01 -3.49 0.43
CA LEU A 39 -2.81 -2.69 0.60
C LEU A 39 -3.11 -1.48 1.52
N LEU A 40 -4.20 -0.75 1.27
CA LEU A 40 -4.59 0.40 2.10
C LEU A 40 -4.88 -0.01 3.55
N ILE A 41 -5.59 -1.12 3.77
CA ILE A 41 -5.91 -1.61 5.11
C ILE A 41 -4.64 -1.98 5.86
N VAL A 42 -3.75 -2.78 5.25
CA VAL A 42 -2.53 -3.26 5.92
C VAL A 42 -1.57 -2.11 6.21
N THR A 43 -1.28 -1.28 5.21
CA THR A 43 -0.34 -0.15 5.39
C THR A 43 -0.91 0.92 6.31
N GLY A 44 -2.21 1.20 6.24
CA GLY A 44 -2.90 2.11 7.16
C GLY A 44 -2.93 1.59 8.60
N ALA A 45 -3.14 0.29 8.80
CA ALA A 45 -3.09 -0.31 10.13
C ALA A 45 -1.68 -0.26 10.73
N LEU A 46 -0.66 -0.60 9.93
CA LEU A 46 0.75 -0.50 10.35
C LEU A 46 1.14 0.96 10.66
N GLY A 47 0.72 1.92 9.85
CA GLY A 47 0.96 3.35 10.09
C GLY A 47 0.25 3.86 11.35
N SER A 48 -0.98 3.39 11.61
CA SER A 48 -1.73 3.72 12.84
C SER A 48 -1.02 3.19 14.08
N LEU A 49 -0.55 1.94 14.04
CA LEU A 49 0.21 1.33 15.13
C LEU A 49 1.53 2.06 15.37
N ALA A 50 2.28 2.36 14.31
CA ALA A 50 3.54 3.09 14.42
C ALA A 50 3.33 4.50 15.01
N SER A 51 2.30 5.23 14.54
CA SER A 51 1.95 6.56 15.04
C SER A 51 1.57 6.52 16.53
N PHE A 52 0.84 5.49 16.96
CA PHE A 52 0.48 5.29 18.35
C PHE A 52 1.72 5.06 19.23
N VAL A 53 2.61 4.15 18.85
CA VAL A 53 3.85 3.86 19.60
C VAL A 53 4.72 5.11 19.74
N ILE A 54 4.97 5.82 18.63
CA ILE A 54 5.79 7.04 18.64
C ILE A 54 5.13 8.14 19.51
N THR A 55 3.80 8.20 19.53
CA THR A 55 3.06 9.14 20.40
C THR A 55 3.24 8.82 21.88
N VAL A 56 3.16 7.54 22.26
CA VAL A 56 3.41 7.12 23.66
C VAL A 56 4.86 7.42 24.06
N ASP A 57 5.81 7.05 23.21
CA ASP A 57 7.24 7.31 23.42
C ASP A 57 7.52 8.81 23.60
N LYS A 58 6.83 9.67 22.82
CA LYS A 58 6.90 11.13 23.00
C LYS A 58 6.45 11.54 24.39
N PHE A 59 5.28 11.09 24.84
CA PHE A 59 4.76 11.47 26.16
C PHE A 59 5.69 11.02 27.28
N GLU A 60 6.27 9.83 27.20
CA GLU A 60 7.24 9.35 28.18
C GLU A 60 8.53 10.16 28.17
N LEU A 61 9.03 10.57 27.00
CA LEU A 61 10.16 11.50 26.88
C LEU A 61 9.87 12.88 27.49
N LEU A 62 8.64 13.38 27.38
CA LEU A 62 8.22 14.65 27.98
C LEU A 62 8.19 14.57 29.52
N VAL A 63 7.82 13.41 30.08
CA VAL A 63 7.80 13.18 31.54
C VAL A 63 9.21 12.91 32.07
N ASN A 64 9.96 12.06 31.36
CA ASN A 64 11.28 11.58 31.75
C ASN A 64 12.26 11.76 30.59
N PRO A 65 13.06 12.84 30.55
CA PRO A 65 13.99 13.10 29.43
C PRO A 65 15.14 12.09 29.33
N ARG A 66 15.25 11.14 30.29
CA ARG A 66 16.18 10.01 30.28
C ARG A 66 15.58 8.74 29.64
N PHE A 67 14.32 8.78 29.21
CA PHE A 67 13.66 7.67 28.54
C PHE A 67 14.30 7.37 27.17
N SER A 68 14.59 6.10 26.89
CA SER A 68 15.15 5.65 25.61
C SER A 68 14.11 4.80 24.88
N PRO A 69 13.52 5.32 23.79
CA PRO A 69 12.56 4.58 22.96
C PRO A 69 13.16 3.29 22.40
N SER A 70 12.33 2.28 22.17
CA SER A 70 12.77 1.00 21.59
C SER A 70 13.31 1.13 20.16
N CYS A 71 12.96 2.21 19.45
CA CYS A 71 13.47 2.47 18.09
C CYS A 71 14.82 3.22 18.08
N ASN A 72 15.45 3.45 19.24
CA ASN A 72 16.80 3.98 19.36
C ASN A 72 17.85 2.85 19.23
N LEU A 73 18.42 2.68 18.03
CA LEU A 73 19.31 1.54 17.72
C LEU A 73 20.80 1.88 17.85
N SER A 74 21.16 3.15 17.60
CA SER A 74 22.54 3.63 17.73
C SER A 74 22.57 5.16 17.83
N PRO A 75 23.71 5.79 18.15
CA PRO A 75 23.85 7.25 18.17
C PRO A 75 23.48 7.94 16.85
N VAL A 76 23.61 7.23 15.73
CA VAL A 76 23.28 7.74 14.39
C VAL A 76 21.80 7.50 14.04
N LEU A 77 21.22 6.40 14.52
CA LEU A 77 19.81 6.06 14.36
C LEU A 77 19.08 6.21 15.71
N SER A 78 18.94 7.47 16.12
CA SER A 78 18.29 7.83 17.38
C SER A 78 16.91 8.44 17.15
N CYS A 79 15.88 7.66 17.48
CA CYS A 79 14.51 8.16 17.51
C CYS A 79 14.35 9.39 18.39
N SER A 80 15.02 9.45 19.56
CA SER A 80 14.92 10.60 20.46
C SER A 80 15.41 11.90 19.82
N ASN A 81 16.51 11.85 19.05
CA ASN A 81 17.05 13.03 18.37
C ASN A 81 16.07 13.54 17.30
N VAL A 82 15.53 12.63 16.46
CA VAL A 82 14.53 12.97 15.45
C VAL A 82 13.24 13.46 16.10
N MET A 83 12.82 12.84 17.19
CA MET A 83 11.62 13.26 17.92
C MET A 83 11.79 14.68 18.44
N LEU A 84 12.90 15.04 19.05
CA LEU A 84 13.11 16.39 19.60
C LEU A 84 13.37 17.47 18.53
N SER A 85 13.48 17.10 17.26
CA SER A 85 13.73 18.05 16.19
C SER A 85 12.49 18.87 15.82
N ASP A 86 12.69 20.08 15.30
CA ASP A 86 11.60 20.99 14.91
C ASP A 86 10.74 20.40 13.78
N GLN A 87 11.34 19.60 12.89
CA GLN A 87 10.64 18.93 11.78
C GLN A 87 9.66 17.86 12.26
N ALA A 88 9.77 17.40 13.51
CA ALA A 88 8.85 16.42 14.09
C ALA A 88 7.50 17.03 14.51
N SER A 89 7.31 18.33 14.28
CA SER A 89 6.04 19.03 14.51
C SER A 89 5.61 19.84 13.29
N VAL A 90 4.31 19.85 13.02
CA VAL A 90 3.68 20.69 11.99
C VAL A 90 2.40 21.27 12.58
N PHE A 91 2.13 22.55 12.32
CA PHE A 91 1.01 23.30 12.93
C PHE A 91 1.03 23.35 14.47
N GLY A 92 2.20 23.18 15.09
CA GLY A 92 2.34 23.12 16.55
C GLY A 92 2.01 21.77 17.17
N PHE A 93 1.63 20.77 16.37
CA PHE A 93 1.35 19.42 16.81
C PHE A 93 2.43 18.44 16.36
N PRO A 94 2.85 17.50 17.21
CA PRO A 94 3.71 16.40 16.80
C PRO A 94 3.12 15.63 15.61
N ASN A 95 3.93 15.36 14.57
CA ASN A 95 3.53 14.61 13.38
C ASN A 95 2.85 13.25 13.70
N PRO A 96 3.28 12.48 14.73
CA PRO A 96 2.62 11.23 15.09
C PRO A 96 1.14 11.39 15.48
N LEU A 97 0.73 12.53 16.06
CA LEU A 97 -0.68 12.79 16.37
C LEU A 97 -1.51 13.00 15.10
N ILE A 98 -0.94 13.67 14.09
CA ILE A 98 -1.58 13.82 12.77
C ILE A 98 -1.72 12.43 12.12
N GLY A 99 -0.70 11.58 12.23
CA GLY A 99 -0.74 10.20 11.77
C GLY A 99 -1.87 9.40 12.41
N LEU A 100 -2.09 9.56 13.71
CA LEU A 100 -3.18 8.89 14.44
C LEU A 100 -4.57 9.28 13.94
N LEU A 101 -4.73 10.46 13.34
CA LEU A 101 -5.98 10.89 12.71
C LEU A 101 -6.08 10.46 11.24
N ALA A 102 -4.97 10.55 10.50
CA ALA A 102 -4.97 10.32 9.05
C ALA A 102 -4.99 8.83 8.66
N TYR A 103 -4.20 7.98 9.32
CA TYR A 103 -4.11 6.57 8.94
C TYR A 103 -5.42 5.78 9.12
N PRO A 104 -6.23 6.00 10.18
CA PRO A 104 -7.54 5.35 10.29
C PRO A 104 -8.48 5.69 9.14
N VAL A 105 -8.40 6.90 8.58
CA VAL A 105 -9.18 7.30 7.40
C VAL A 105 -8.76 6.47 6.17
N VAL A 106 -7.47 6.20 6.02
CA VAL A 106 -6.94 5.33 4.95
C VAL A 106 -7.45 3.89 5.11
N VAL A 107 -7.46 3.37 6.34
CA VAL A 107 -8.02 2.04 6.64
C VAL A 107 -9.52 2.00 6.31
N ALA A 108 -10.27 3.01 6.72
CA ALA A 108 -11.70 3.12 6.43
C ALA A 108 -11.97 3.17 4.93
N ALA A 109 -11.16 3.90 4.15
CA ALA A 109 -11.26 3.91 2.70
C ALA A 109 -11.01 2.52 2.10
N GLY A 110 -10.04 1.77 2.60
CA GLY A 110 -9.80 0.38 2.21
C GLY A 110 -11.00 -0.54 2.48
N PHE A 111 -11.63 -0.44 3.66
CA PHE A 111 -12.86 -1.18 3.96
C PHE A 111 -14.03 -0.75 3.09
N ALA A 112 -14.19 0.54 2.82
CA ALA A 112 -15.23 1.05 1.93
C ALA A 112 -15.09 0.45 0.52
N LEU A 113 -13.87 0.33 0.00
CA LEU A 113 -13.60 -0.32 -1.28
C LEU A 113 -13.94 -1.82 -1.26
N LEU A 114 -13.64 -2.54 -0.16
CA LEU A 114 -14.05 -3.94 0.00
C LEU A 114 -15.58 -4.10 0.09
N ALA A 115 -16.28 -3.12 0.67
CA ALA A 115 -17.74 -3.06 0.71
C ALA A 115 -18.38 -2.66 -0.64
N GLY A 116 -17.58 -2.41 -1.68
CA GLY A 116 -18.06 -2.06 -3.02
C GLY A 116 -18.32 -0.58 -3.25
N ALA A 117 -17.86 0.31 -2.36
CA ALA A 117 -17.98 1.75 -2.54
C ALA A 117 -17.27 2.20 -3.83
N ARG A 118 -17.92 3.11 -4.57
CA ARG A 118 -17.33 3.78 -5.73
C ARG A 118 -17.25 5.27 -5.46
N PHE A 119 -16.02 5.77 -5.31
CA PHE A 119 -15.77 7.20 -5.13
C PHE A 119 -15.86 7.92 -6.48
N ARG A 120 -16.54 9.06 -6.52
CA ARG A 120 -16.59 9.92 -7.70
C ARG A 120 -15.22 10.58 -7.87
N ARG A 121 -14.74 10.61 -9.12
CA ARG A 121 -13.49 11.29 -9.50
C ARG A 121 -13.71 12.78 -9.63
#